data_AF-A0A2V6VCG5-F1
#
_entry.id   AF-A0A2V6VCG5-F1
#
_cell.length_a   1.000
_cell.length_b   1.000
_cell.length_c   1.000
_cell.angle_alpha   90.00
_cell.angle_beta   90.00
_cell.angle_gamma   90.00
#
_symmetry.space_group_name_H-M   'P 1'
#
loop_
_entity.id
_entity.type
_entity.pdbx_description
1 polymer ?
#
loop_
_entity_poly.entity_id
_entity_poly.type
_entity_poly.pdbx_seq_one_letter_code
_entity_poly.pdbx_strand_id
1 'polypeptide(L)'
;MTDVLECRLDIFEGPEKLRYEALREAMKAAVEEVRELAEGYAARLRPDPALFRQVAEWITVERRCCPFLGLGLNWSEGDAVWLS
;
A
#
# COMPACT_ATOMS: atom_id res chain seq x y z
N MET A 1 -8.18 -2.41 24.65
CA MET A 1 -8.83 -3.01 23.48
C MET A 1 -7.73 -3.79 22.79
N THR A 2 -7.80 -5.11 22.77
CA THR A 2 -6.78 -5.92 22.08
C THR A 2 -7.06 -5.78 20.59
N ASP A 3 -6.30 -4.95 19.88
CA ASP A 3 -6.41 -4.88 18.44
C ASP A 3 -6.03 -6.25 17.86
N VAL A 4 -7.01 -6.91 17.24
CA VAL A 4 -6.76 -8.17 16.56
C VAL A 4 -5.94 -7.84 15.32
N LEU A 5 -4.72 -8.36 15.25
CA LEU A 5 -3.83 -8.22 14.10
C LEU A 5 -4.26 -9.20 12.99
N GLU A 6 -5.43 -8.96 12.41
CA GLU A 6 -5.98 -9.77 11.34
C GLU A 6 -6.54 -8.91 10.20
N CYS A 7 -6.27 -9.33 8.98
CA CYS A 7 -6.85 -8.71 7.80
C CYS A 7 -8.25 -9.26 7.53
N ARG A 8 -9.18 -8.37 7.23
CA ARG A 8 -10.56 -8.66 6.82
C ARG A 8 -10.63 -8.86 5.31
N LEU A 9 -10.15 -10.02 4.85
CA LEU A 9 -9.99 -10.33 3.42
C LEU A 9 -11.33 -10.44 2.65
N ASP A 10 -12.43 -10.62 3.38
CA ASP A 10 -13.80 -10.74 2.88
C ASP A 10 -14.52 -9.39 2.71
N ILE A 11 -13.85 -8.26 2.97
CA ILE A 11 -14.46 -6.93 2.92
C ILE A 11 -14.70 -6.38 1.51
N PHE A 12 -14.22 -7.05 0.46
CA PHE A 12 -14.36 -6.63 -0.93
C PHE A 12 -15.15 -7.66 -1.74
N GLU A 13 -16.09 -7.16 -2.54
CA GLU A 13 -16.93 -7.99 -3.41
C GLU A 13 -16.98 -7.47 -4.85
N GLY A 14 -17.21 -8.39 -5.80
CA GLY A 14 -17.45 -8.05 -7.20
C GLY A 14 -16.39 -7.13 -7.82
N PRO A 15 -16.78 -6.01 -8.46
CA PRO A 15 -15.84 -5.07 -9.08
C PRO A 15 -14.82 -4.44 -8.12
N GLU A 16 -15.18 -4.25 -6.84
CA GLU A 16 -14.28 -3.66 -5.84
C GLU A 16 -13.09 -4.58 -5.57
N LYS A 17 -13.34 -5.89 -5.45
CA LYS A 17 -12.30 -6.90 -5.25
C LYS A 17 -11.32 -6.92 -6.43
N LEU A 18 -11.84 -6.90 -7.66
CA LEU A 18 -11.00 -6.88 -8.87
C LEU A 18 -10.14 -5.61 -8.94
N ARG A 19 -10.72 -4.46 -8.57
CA ARG A 19 -9.99 -3.19 -8.53
C ARG A 19 -8.87 -3.22 -7.48
N TYR A 20 -9.18 -3.71 -6.29
CA TYR A 20 -8.22 -3.88 -5.19
C TYR A 20 -7.06 -4.79 -5.58
N GLU A 21 -7.35 -5.95 -6.19
CA GLU A 21 -6.32 -6.88 -6.66
C GLU A 21 -5.43 -6.23 -7.73
N ALA A 22 -6.01 -5.56 -8.71
CA ALA A 22 -5.25 -4.86 -9.75
C ALA A 22 -4.34 -3.76 -9.18
N LEU A 23 -4.85 -2.98 -8.23
CA LEU A 23 -4.08 -1.95 -7.52
C LEU A 23 -2.91 -2.54 -6.73
N ARG A 24 -3.16 -3.61 -5.99
CA ARG A 24 -2.17 -4.30 -5.16
C ARG A 24 -1.06 -4.90 -6.02
N GLU A 25 -1.40 -5.53 -7.14
CA GLU A 25 -0.42 -6.10 -8.05
C GLU A 25 0.40 -5.03 -8.78
N ALA A 26 -0.22 -3.92 -9.19
CA ALA A 26 0.51 -2.78 -9.76
C ALA A 26 1.52 -2.19 -8.76
N MET A 27 1.11 -2.01 -7.49
CA MET A 27 1.99 -1.55 -6.42
C MET A 27 3.17 -2.51 -6.22
N LYS A 28 2.90 -3.81 -6.04
CA LYS A 28 3.94 -4.82 -5.82
C LYS A 28 4.94 -4.91 -6.97
N ALA A 29 4.45 -4.88 -8.21
CA ALA A 29 5.29 -4.96 -9.40
C ALA A 29 6.19 -3.71 -9.58
N ALA A 30 5.90 -2.63 -8.87
CA ALA A 30 6.67 -1.41 -8.91
C ALA A 30 7.65 -1.23 -7.73
N VAL A 31 7.69 -2.19 -6.79
CA VAL A 31 8.66 -2.20 -5.70
C VAL A 31 10.05 -2.48 -6.27
N GLU A 32 10.97 -1.54 -6.09
CA GLU A 32 12.37 -1.65 -6.54
C GLU A 32 13.31 -2.03 -5.39
N GLU A 33 12.92 -1.72 -4.15
CA GLU A 33 13.71 -1.96 -2.95
C GLU A 33 12.78 -2.05 -1.73
N VAL A 34 13.13 -2.89 -0.74
CA VAL A 34 12.46 -2.91 0.57
C VAL A 34 13.51 -2.74 1.65
N ARG A 35 13.24 -1.83 2.59
CA ARG A 35 14.06 -1.57 3.78
C ARG A 35 13.29 -1.95 5.02
N GLU A 36 13.95 -2.68 5.91
CA GLU A 36 13.48 -2.86 7.27
C GLU A 36 13.83 -1.60 8.08
N LEU A 37 12.86 -1.11 8.83
CA LEU A 37 12.97 0.03 9.73
C LEU A 37 12.75 -0.44 11.16
N ALA A 38 13.10 0.37 12.15
CA ALA A 38 12.87 0.05 13.56
C ALA A 38 11.39 -0.22 13.89
N GLU A 39 10.46 0.41 13.14
CA GLU A 39 9.01 0.35 13.38
C GLU A 39 8.22 -0.21 12.19
N GLY A 40 8.87 -0.92 11.25
CA GLY A 40 8.17 -1.52 10.11
C GLY A 40 9.03 -1.66 8.86
N TYR A 41 8.44 -1.42 7.70
CA TYR A 41 9.11 -1.54 6.41
C TYR A 41 8.86 -0.30 5.57
N ALA A 42 9.82 0.03 4.70
CA ALA A 42 9.63 1.00 3.64
C ALA A 42 9.97 0.37 2.30
N ALA A 43 9.03 0.41 1.36
CA ALA A 43 9.22 -0.02 -0.01
C ALA A 43 9.48 1.21 -0.91
N ARG A 44 10.59 1.20 -1.64
CA ARG A 44 10.86 2.18 -2.69
C ARG A 44 10.11 1.77 -3.95
N LEU A 45 9.29 2.66 -4.47
CA LEU A 45 8.55 2.46 -5.70
C LEU A 45 9.23 3.19 -6.85
N ARG A 46 9.05 2.67 -8.07
CA ARG A 46 9.38 3.40 -9.29
C ARG A 46 8.71 4.80 -9.29
N PRO A 47 9.44 5.88 -9.62
CA PRO A 47 8.89 7.23 -9.57
C PRO A 47 7.98 7.52 -10.76
N ASP A 48 6.72 7.14 -10.62
CA ASP A 48 5.68 7.31 -11.64
C ASP A 48 4.45 7.99 -11.02
N PRO A 49 4.04 9.19 -11.50
CA PRO A 49 2.87 9.91 -10.99
C PRO A 49 1.56 9.13 -11.09
N ALA A 50 1.40 8.28 -12.12
CA ALA A 50 0.22 7.44 -12.27
C ALA A 50 0.21 6.31 -11.24
N LEU A 51 1.36 5.67 -11.02
CA LEU A 51 1.53 4.69 -9.96
C LEU A 51 1.26 5.31 -8.59
N PHE A 52 1.78 6.50 -8.31
CA PHE A 52 1.56 7.20 -7.03
C PHE A 52 0.06 7.33 -6.72
N ARG A 53 -0.74 7.76 -7.70
CA ARG A 53 -2.20 7.87 -7.53
C ARG A 53 -2.88 6.51 -7.32
N GLN A 54 -2.42 5.47 -8.02
CA GLN A 54 -2.93 4.10 -7.83
C GLN A 54 -2.62 3.58 -6.42
N VAL A 55 -1.40 3.80 -5.91
CA VAL A 55 -1.01 3.38 -4.56
C VAL A 55 -1.78 4.17 -3.50
N ALA A 56 -1.99 5.47 -3.72
CA ALA A 56 -2.84 6.26 -2.84
C ALA A 56 -4.28 5.72 -2.79
N GLU A 57 -4.86 5.35 -3.93
CA GLU A 57 -6.16 4.68 -3.99
C GLU A 57 -6.14 3.33 -3.25
N TRP A 58 -5.11 2.51 -3.48
CA TRP A 58 -4.93 1.24 -2.77
C TRP A 58 -4.93 1.42 -1.25
N ILE A 59 -4.19 2.42 -0.72
CA ILE A 59 -4.16 2.72 0.72
C ILE A 59 -5.56 3.01 1.27
N THR A 60 -6.41 3.73 0.55
CA THR A 60 -7.79 4.01 1.02
C THR A 60 -8.62 2.75 1.22
N VAL A 61 -8.36 1.73 0.40
CA VAL A 61 -9.07 0.45 0.40
C VAL A 61 -8.41 -0.52 1.39
N GLU A 62 -7.08 -0.59 1.42
CA GLU A 62 -6.29 -1.43 2.33
C GLU A 62 -6.59 -1.14 3.81
N ARG A 63 -6.80 0.14 4.18
CA ARG A 63 -7.17 0.53 5.55
C ARG A 63 -8.51 -0.05 6.02
N ARG A 64 -9.38 -0.47 5.10
CA ARG A 64 -10.58 -1.25 5.44
C ARG A 64 -10.21 -2.72 5.68
N CYS A 65 -9.37 -3.31 4.85
CA CYS A 65 -8.92 -4.69 5.01
C CYS A 65 -8.10 -4.89 6.29
N CYS A 66 -7.03 -4.13 6.48
CA CYS A 66 -6.08 -4.27 7.58
C CYS A 66 -6.00 -2.95 8.39
N PRO A 67 -7.00 -2.64 9.23
CA PRO A 67 -7.12 -1.35 9.92
C PRO A 67 -6.02 -1.09 10.97
N PHE A 68 -5.24 -2.11 11.30
CA PHE A 68 -4.11 -2.05 12.23
C PHE A 68 -2.80 -1.58 11.56
N LEU A 69 -2.73 -1.51 10.22
CA LEU A 69 -1.54 -1.05 9.50
C LEU A 69 -1.52 0.48 9.42
N GLY A 70 -0.41 1.08 9.87
CA GLY A 70 -0.04 2.43 9.47
C GLY A 70 0.48 2.40 8.03
N LEU A 71 -0.10 3.22 7.15
CA LEU A 71 0.30 3.32 5.75
C LEU A 71 0.47 4.79 5.37
N GLY A 72 1.63 5.11 4.82
CA GLY A 72 2.04 6.40 4.31
C GLY A 72 2.64 6.27 2.93
N LEU A 73 2.39 7.29 2.10
CA LEU A 73 2.97 7.40 0.76
C LEU A 73 3.60 8.79 0.64
N ASN A 74 4.91 8.84 0.37
CA ASN A 74 5.65 10.09 0.31
C ASN A 74 6.51 10.16 -0.95
N TRP A 75 6.53 11.34 -1.57
CA TRP A 75 7.51 11.70 -2.59
C TRP A 75 8.64 12.48 -1.90
N SER A 76 9.84 11.92 -1.89
CA SER A 76 11.01 12.51 -1.24
C SER A 76 11.93 13.21 -2.24
N GLU A 77 12.98 13.85 -1.72
CA GLU A 77 14.06 14.41 -2.54
C GLU A 77 14.69 13.34 -3.46
N GLY A 78 15.25 13.79 -4.57
CA GLY A 78 15.85 12.90 -5.57
C GLY A 78 14.84 12.06 -6.34
N ASP A 79 13.57 12.49 -6.36
CA ASP A 79 12.46 11.86 -7.06
C ASP A 79 12.04 10.48 -6.51
N ALA A 80 12.50 10.08 -5.32
CA ALA A 80 12.15 8.77 -4.77
C ALA A 80 10.73 8.74 -4.19
N VAL A 81 9.99 7.66 -4.48
CA VAL A 81 8.66 7.41 -3.92
C VAL A 81 8.75 6.28 -2.90
N TRP A 82 8.24 6.52 -1.69
CA TRP A 82 8.28 5.58 -0.59
C TRP A 82 6.87 5.25 -0.10
N LEU A 83 6.57 3.96 0.01
CA LEU A 83 5.44 3.39 0.75
C LEU A 83 5.97 2.86 2.07
N SER A 84 5.38 3.26 3.20
CA SER A 84 5.78 2.86 4.56
C SER A 84 4.59 2.64 5.45
#